data_AF-A0A5C5Y4B8-F1
#
_entry.id   AF-A0A5C5Y4B8-F1
#
_cell.length_a   1.000
_cell.length_b   1.000
_cell.length_c   1.000
_cell.angle_alpha   90.00
_cell.angle_beta   90.00
_cell.angle_gamma   90.00
#
_symmetry.space_group_name_H-M   'P 1'
#
loop_
_entity.id
_entity.type
_entity.pdbx_description
1 polymer ?
#
loop_
_entity_poly.entity_id
_entity_poly.type
_entity_poly.pdbx_seq_one_letter_code
_entity_poly.pdbx_strand_id
1 'polypeptide(L)'
;MVEYCRRCHRAVDPDRDWIERFLVEGAPDPPESRATKADLRQAIAERDYLLKQLHAMALRMLAKELSIASSPPLSDDRSPSQIHEDMRRWLQDQRPGS
;
A
#
# COMPACT_ATOMS: atom_id res chain seq x y z
N MET A 1 -41.59 36.48 33.82
CA MET A 1 -41.11 35.82 35.05
C MET A 1 -41.70 34.42 35.00
N VAL A 2 -40.92 33.40 34.63
CA VAL A 2 -41.45 32.05 34.39
C VAL A 2 -41.50 31.32 35.72
N GLU A 3 -42.69 31.00 36.21
CA GLU A 3 -42.89 30.26 37.46
C GLU A 3 -42.24 28.87 37.35
N TYR A 4 -41.20 28.65 38.14
CA TYR A 4 -40.50 27.38 38.18
C TYR A 4 -41.30 26.40 39.05
N CYS A 5 -42.02 25.50 38.40
CA CYS A 5 -42.78 24.43 39.06
C CYS A 5 -41.82 23.43 39.72
N ARG A 6 -41.52 23.67 41.01
CA ARG A 6 -40.60 22.86 41.83
C ARG A 6 -41.08 21.42 42.13
N ARG A 7 -42.30 21.06 41.72
CA ARG A 7 -42.95 19.76 41.95
C ARG A 7 -43.59 19.16 40.70
N CYS A 8 -43.31 19.72 39.52
CA CYS A 8 -43.73 19.09 38.29
C CYS A 8 -42.91 17.81 38.13
N HIS A 9 -43.50 16.68 38.51
CA HIS A 9 -42.97 15.34 38.23
C HIS A 9 -42.89 15.21 36.71
N ARG A 10 -41.75 15.66 36.15
CA ARG A 10 -41.43 15.38 34.76
C ARG A 10 -41.20 13.88 34.66
N ALA A 11 -41.81 13.26 33.67
CA ALA A 11 -41.47 11.90 33.29
C ALA A 11 -39.95 11.86 33.08
N VAL A 12 -39.29 10.91 33.75
CA VAL A 12 -37.87 10.59 33.54
C VAL A 12 -37.77 10.16 32.09
N ASP A 13 -37.29 11.07 31.25
CA ASP A 13 -37.06 10.80 29.84
C ASP A 13 -35.61 10.33 29.75
N PRO A 14 -35.37 9.02 29.55
CA PRO A 14 -34.03 8.48 29.56
C PRO A 14 -33.13 9.13 28.50
N ASP A 15 -33.72 9.61 27.39
CA ASP A 15 -33.03 10.27 26.28
C ASP A 15 -32.69 11.75 26.57
N ARG A 16 -33.35 12.39 27.52
CA ARG A 16 -33.06 13.77 27.93
C ARG A 16 -32.12 13.82 29.13
N ASP A 17 -32.26 12.85 30.03
CA ASP A 17 -31.50 12.76 31.26
C ASP A 17 -30.06 12.26 31.04
N TRP A 18 -29.77 11.54 29.96
CA TRP A 18 -28.37 11.21 29.63
C TRP A 18 -27.59 12.43 29.12
N ILE A 19 -28.24 13.34 28.40
CA ILE A 19 -27.61 14.57 27.91
C ILE A 19 -27.26 15.48 29.09
N GLU A 20 -28.19 15.65 30.04
CA GLU A 20 -27.93 16.43 31.25
C GLU A 20 -26.82 15.80 32.11
N ARG A 21 -26.78 14.45 32.24
CA ARG A 21 -25.67 13.74 32.90
C ARG A 21 -24.34 13.94 32.17
N PHE A 22 -24.32 13.80 30.85
CA PHE A 22 -23.11 14.00 30.03
C PHE A 22 -22.54 15.43 30.16
N LEU A 23 -23.41 16.43 30.27
CA LEU A 23 -23.00 17.83 30.42
C LEU A 23 -22.50 18.18 31.84
N VAL A 24 -22.98 17.47 32.87
CA VAL A 24 -22.59 17.70 34.29
C VAL A 24 -21.38 16.87 34.70
N GLU A 25 -21.37 15.59 34.33
CA GLU A 25 -20.34 14.61 34.71
C GLU A 25 -19.17 14.57 33.72
N GLY A 26 -19.35 15.16 32.52
CA GLY A 26 -18.39 15.09 31.44
C GLY A 26 -18.51 13.77 30.65
N ALA A 27 -17.92 13.75 29.45
CA ALA A 27 -17.83 12.51 28.69
C ALA A 27 -17.03 11.47 29.49
N PRO A 28 -17.46 10.20 29.54
CA PRO A 28 -16.63 9.15 30.14
C PRO A 28 -15.27 9.11 29.45
N ASP A 29 -14.21 8.89 30.23
CA ASP A 29 -12.86 8.79 29.70
C ASP A 29 -12.83 7.76 28.57
N PRO A 30 -12.26 8.11 27.40
CA PRO A 30 -12.24 7.20 26.27
C PRO A 30 -11.50 5.92 26.64
N PRO A 31 -11.94 4.74 26.16
CA PRO A 31 -11.29 3.49 26.49
C PRO A 31 -9.81 3.53 26.11
N GLU A 32 -8.96 2.95 26.95
CA GLU A 32 -7.47 2.99 26.95
C GLU A 32 -6.78 2.59 25.61
N SER A 33 -7.55 2.22 24.59
CA SER A 33 -7.10 1.76 23.27
C SER A 33 -7.06 2.88 22.20
N ARG A 34 -6.84 4.14 22.60
CA ARG A 34 -6.60 5.21 21.62
C ARG A 34 -5.12 5.25 21.28
N ALA A 35 -4.78 4.81 20.07
CA ALA A 35 -3.47 5.05 19.47
C ALA A 35 -3.05 6.50 19.76
N THR A 36 -1.93 6.66 20.45
CA THR A 36 -1.42 7.96 20.85
C THR A 36 -1.04 8.75 19.60
N LYS A 37 -0.86 10.07 19.74
CA LYS A 37 -0.34 10.90 18.66
C LYS A 37 1.04 10.40 18.17
N ALA A 38 1.81 9.75 19.03
CA ALA A 38 3.07 9.11 18.67
C ALA A 38 2.85 7.88 17.78
N ASP A 39 1.89 7.02 18.15
CA ASP A 39 1.54 5.82 17.38
C ASP A 39 1.02 6.19 15.98
N LEU A 40 0.21 7.25 15.87
CA LEU A 40 -0.26 7.76 14.59
C LEU A 40 0.89 8.29 13.71
N ARG A 41 1.86 8.98 14.31
CA ARG A 41 3.05 9.47 13.57
C ARG A 41 3.92 8.32 13.09
N GLN A 42 4.09 7.28 13.91
CA GLN A 42 4.82 6.08 13.57
C GLN A 42 4.15 5.36 12.39
N ALA A 43 2.83 5.15 12.47
CA ALA A 43 2.06 4.52 11.39
C ALA A 43 2.14 5.32 10.08
N ILE A 44 2.12 6.66 10.14
CA ILE A 44 2.31 7.51 8.95
C ILE A 44 3.72 7.35 8.37
N ALA A 45 4.75 7.34 9.22
CA ALA A 45 6.13 7.18 8.77
C ALA A 45 6.35 5.81 8.07
N GLU A 46 5.79 4.74 8.64
CA GLU A 46 5.83 3.40 8.06
C GLU A 46 5.07 3.33 6.73
N ARG A 47 3.87 3.92 6.65
CA ARG A 47 3.12 4.04 5.40
C ARG A 47 3.94 4.75 4.32
N ASP A 48 4.52 5.90 4.65
CA ASP A 48 5.28 6.69 3.68
C ASP A 48 6.55 5.98 3.22
N TYR A 49 7.19 5.21 4.11
CA TYR A 49 8.31 4.34 3.75
C TYR A 49 7.90 3.24 2.77
N LEU A 50 6.80 2.52 3.06
CA LEU A 50 6.28 1.47 2.19
C LEU A 50 5.84 2.01 0.82
N LEU A 51 5.19 3.18 0.78
CA LEU A 51 4.81 3.85 -0.47
C LEU A 51 6.03 4.19 -1.32
N LYS A 52 7.12 4.67 -0.72
CA LYS A 52 8.37 4.93 -1.46
C LYS A 52 8.97 3.64 -2.03
N GLN A 53 8.94 2.54 -1.29
CA GLN A 53 9.42 1.25 -1.80
C GLN A 53 8.58 0.73 -2.97
N LEU A 54 7.24 0.78 -2.84
CA LEU A 54 6.32 0.39 -3.91
C LEU A 54 6.50 1.25 -5.16
N HIS A 55 6.65 2.56 -4.98
CA HIS A 55 6.91 3.47 -6.10
C HIS A 55 8.23 3.13 -6.82
N ALA A 56 9.32 2.92 -6.06
CA ALA A 56 10.60 2.53 -6.64
C ALA A 56 10.52 1.18 -7.38
N MET A 57 9.76 0.22 -6.86
CA MET A 57 9.53 -1.07 -7.52
C MET A 57 8.75 -0.90 -8.83
N ALA A 58 7.68 -0.11 -8.82
CA ALA A 58 6.88 0.16 -10.02
C ALA A 58 7.73 0.81 -11.13
N LEU A 59 8.59 1.78 -10.78
CA LEU A 59 9.51 2.40 -11.75
C LEU A 59 10.50 1.40 -12.36
N ARG A 60 11.05 0.48 -11.54
CA ARG A 60 11.95 -0.57 -12.04
C ARG A 60 11.23 -1.55 -12.98
N MET A 61 10.00 -1.93 -12.65
CA MET A 61 9.19 -2.79 -13.51
C MET A 61 8.90 -2.09 -14.84
N LEU A 62 8.48 -0.83 -14.81
CA LEU A 62 8.24 -0.04 -16.03
C LEU A 62 9.51 0.08 -16.89
N ALA A 63 10.65 0.38 -16.27
CA ALA A 63 11.93 0.45 -16.98
C ALA A 63 12.30 -0.89 -17.65
N LYS A 64 12.01 -2.02 -16.98
CA LYS A 64 12.23 -3.36 -17.56
C LYS A 64 11.33 -3.63 -18.75
N GLU A 65 10.03 -3.34 -18.64
CA GLU A 65 9.08 -3.51 -19.75
C GLU A 65 9.47 -2.64 -20.95
N LEU A 66 9.86 -1.38 -20.70
CA LEU A 66 10.38 -0.49 -21.75
C LEU A 66 11.66 -1.05 -22.38
N SER A 67 12.58 -1.58 -21.58
CA SER A 67 13.81 -2.21 -22.08
C SER A 67 13.50 -3.41 -22.97
N ILE A 68 12.52 -4.23 -22.61
CA ILE A 68 12.05 -5.37 -23.43
C ILE A 68 11.44 -4.86 -24.73
N ALA A 69 10.55 -3.87 -24.65
CA ALA A 69 9.90 -3.29 -25.82
C ALA A 69 10.88 -2.58 -26.77
N SER A 70 11.95 -1.99 -26.24
CA SER A 70 13.01 -1.34 -27.03
C SER A 70 14.09 -2.30 -27.53
N SER A 71 14.11 -3.54 -27.03
CA SER A 71 15.08 -4.53 -27.48
C SER A 71 14.73 -4.95 -28.92
N PRO A 72 15.71 -5.02 -29.83
CA PRO A 72 15.46 -5.58 -31.14
C PRO A 72 14.93 -7.02 -30.96
N PRO A 73 13.97 -7.45 -31.80
CA PRO A 73 13.50 -8.82 -31.75
C PRO A 73 14.71 -9.74 -31.89
N LEU A 74 14.88 -10.67 -30.94
CA LEU A 74 15.79 -11.81 -31.08
C LEU A 74 15.19 -12.80 -32.09
N SER A 75 14.76 -12.30 -33.25
CA SER A 75 14.40 -13.10 -34.40
C SER A 75 15.71 -13.53 -35.03
N ASP A 76 16.11 -14.76 -34.76
CA ASP A 76 17.13 -15.40 -35.56
C ASP A 76 16.46 -15.85 -36.86
N ASP A 77 16.60 -15.04 -37.92
CA ASP A 77 16.00 -15.32 -39.24
C ASP A 77 16.69 -16.49 -39.96
N ARG A 78 17.69 -17.13 -39.33
CA ARG A 78 18.37 -18.30 -39.86
C ARG A 78 17.44 -19.51 -39.84
N SER A 79 17.36 -20.18 -40.99
CA SER A 79 16.72 -21.49 -41.09
C SER A 79 17.43 -22.53 -40.20
N PRO A 80 16.72 -23.59 -39.74
CA PRO A 80 17.34 -24.66 -38.95
C PRO A 80 18.60 -25.26 -39.59
N SER A 81 18.63 -25.34 -40.93
CA SER A 81 19.79 -25.77 -41.70
C SER A 81 20.99 -24.81 -41.59
N GLN A 82 20.76 -23.50 -41.58
CA GLN A 82 21.82 -22.50 -41.43
C GLN A 82 22.40 -22.51 -40.01
N ILE A 83 21.54 -22.66 -39.00
CA ILE A 83 21.98 -22.82 -37.61
C ILE A 83 22.84 -24.08 -37.47
N HIS A 84 22.41 -25.19 -38.07
CA HIS A 84 23.17 -26.45 -38.05
C HIS A 84 24.52 -26.32 -38.79
N GLU A 85 24.56 -25.60 -39.91
CA GLU A 85 25.78 -25.34 -40.69
C GLU A 85 26.78 -24.46 -39.90
N ASP A 86 26.30 -23.39 -39.26
CA ASP A 86 27.12 -22.50 -38.42
C ASP A 86 27.66 -23.24 -37.19
N MET A 87 26.84 -24.09 -36.56
CA MET A 87 27.26 -24.92 -35.43
C MET A 87 28.32 -25.94 -35.84
N ARG A 88 28.21 -26.50 -37.05
CA ARG A 88 29.23 -27.41 -37.62
C ARG A 88 30.55 -26.68 -37.88
N ARG A 89 30.51 -25.47 -38.45
CA ARG A 89 31.70 -24.63 -38.66
C ARG A 89 32.37 -24.27 -37.34
N TRP A 90 31.60 -23.84 -36.35
CA TRP A 90 32.11 -23.52 -35.03
C TRP A 90 32.82 -24.72 -34.35
N LEU A 91 32.23 -25.92 -34.45
CA LEU A 91 32.85 -27.15 -33.94
C LEU A 91 34.12 -27.55 -34.70
N GLN A 92 34.25 -27.18 -35.97
CA GLN A 92 35.46 -27.41 -36.77
C GLN A 92 36.55 -26.40 -36.44
N ASP A 93 36.20 -25.13 -36.26
CA ASP A 93 37.14 -24.06 -35.87
C ASP A 93 37.66 -24.24 -34.43
N GLN A 94 36.87 -24.88 -33.56
CA GLN A 94 37.26 -25.27 -32.19
C GLN A 94 38.15 -26.53 -32.14
N ARG A 95 38.41 -27.23 -33.26
CA ARG A 95 39.41 -28.28 -33.27
C ARG A 95 40.79 -27.64 -33.40
N PRO A 96 41.62 -27.61 -32.34
CA PRO A 96 43.00 -27.17 -32.48
C PRO A 96 43.66 -28.09 -33.50
N GLY A 97 44.36 -27.49 -34.47
CA GLY A 97 45.17 -28.21 -35.42
C GLY A 97 46.09 -29.19 -34.69
N SER A 98 46.00 -30.46 -35.09
CA SER A 98 47.00 -31.48 -34.78
C SER A 98 48.24 -31.22 -35.62
#